data_AF-A0A1E7RSW0-F1
#
_entry.id   AF-A0A1E7RSW0-F1
#
_cell.length_a   1.000
_cell.length_b   1.000
_cell.length_c   1.000
_cell.angle_alpha   90.00
_cell.angle_beta   90.00
_cell.angle_gamma   90.00
#
_symmetry.space_group_name_H-M   'P 1'
#
loop_
_entity.id
_entity.type
_entity.pdbx_description
1 polymer ?
#
loop_
_entity_poly.entity_id
_entity_poly.type
_entity_poly.pdbx_seq_one_letter_code
_entity_poly.pdbx_strand_id
1 'polypeptide(L)' 'MAQAASEIRRVTLSVGKHVYTSEIWRESEGSWALLKVQVHGVGVAEAIGFHGTSCLQVLQRAEGVAVELIARESH' A
#
# COMPACT_ATOMS: atom_id res chain seq x y z
N MET A 1 -1.47 27.07 -13.76
CA MET A 1 -2.17 25.94 -13.09
C MET A 1 -1.21 25.37 -12.08
N ALA A 2 -1.55 25.36 -10.79
CA ALA A 2 -0.65 24.85 -9.75
C ALA A 2 -0.54 23.33 -9.90
N GLN A 3 0.64 22.85 -10.30
CA GLN A 3 1.01 21.44 -10.23
C GLN A 3 1.00 21.06 -8.74
N ALA A 4 -0.06 20.40 -8.27
CA ALA A 4 -0.05 19.84 -6.93
C ALA A 4 1.12 18.86 -6.87
N ALA A 5 2.11 19.12 -6.01
CA ALA A 5 3.20 18.20 -5.77
C ALA A 5 2.59 16.83 -5.46
N SER A 6 2.87 15.84 -6.30
CA SER A 6 2.34 14.48 -6.13
C SER A 6 3.02 13.86 -4.90
N GLU A 7 2.43 14.07 -3.73
CA GLU A 7 2.99 13.60 -2.47
C GLU A 7 2.68 12.12 -2.25
N ILE A 8 3.67 11.39 -1.73
CA ILE A 8 3.47 10.03 -1.22
C ILE A 8 2.53 10.10 -0.02
N ARG A 9 1.43 9.35 -0.10
CA ARG A 9 0.47 9.22 0.99
C ARG A 9 0.72 7.95 1.76
N ARG A 10 0.68 8.05 3.08
CA ARG A 10 0.79 6.91 3.99
C ARG A 10 -0.56 6.62 4.59
N VAL A 11 -1.00 5.37 4.48
CA VAL A 11 -2.27 4.90 5.02
C VAL A 11 -1.99 3.73 5.94
N THR A 12 -2.41 3.84 7.20
CA THR A 12 -2.25 2.79 8.21
C THR A 12 -3.59 2.17 8.49
N LEU A 13 -3.68 0.85 8.32
CA LEU A 13 -4.88 0.04 8.51
C LEU A 13 -4.56 -1.20 9.33
N SER A 14 -5.59 -1.93 9.76
CA SER A 14 -5.45 -3.21 10.44
C SER A 14 -6.01 -4.36 9.59
N VAL A 15 -5.39 -5.53 9.71
CA VAL A 15 -5.89 -6.80 9.18
C VAL A 15 -5.73 -7.87 10.27
N GLY A 16 -6.86 -8.31 10.83
CA GLY A 16 -6.87 -9.15 12.03
C GLY A 16 -6.17 -8.46 13.20
N LYS A 17 -5.19 -9.14 13.81
CA LYS A 17 -4.36 -8.61 14.91
C LYS A 17 -3.18 -7.74 14.46
N HIS A 18 -2.92 -7.65 13.16
CA HIS A 18 -1.76 -6.95 12.61
C HIS A 18 -2.15 -5.56 12.13
N VAL A 19 -1.21 -4.63 12.25
CA VAL A 19 -1.31 -3.29 11.68
C VAL A 19 -0.33 -3.22 10.51
N TYR A 20 -0.74 -2.60 9.42
CA TYR A 20 0.14 -2.36 8.28
C TYR A 20 0.02 -0.91 7.79
N THR A 21 1.12 -0.40 7.24
CA THR A 21 1.20 0.91 6.60
C THR A 21 1.55 0.73 5.13
N SER A 22 0.69 1.26 4.25
CA SER A 22 0.94 1.32 2.82
C SER A 22 1.37 2.71 2.39
N GLU A 23 2.39 2.80 1.53
CA GLU A 23 2.76 4.02 0.83
C GLU A 23 2.17 3.98 -0.58
N ILE A 24 1.35 4.99 -0.90
CA ILE A 24 0.65 5.11 -2.18
C ILE A 24 0.95 6.46 -2.82
N TRP A 25 1.00 6.50 -4.14
CA TRP A 25 1.27 7.71 -4.91
C TRP A 25 0.11 7.97 -5.88
N ARG A 26 -0.41 9.20 -5.96
CA ARG A 26 -1.35 9.60 -7.03
C ARG A 26 -0.59 10.16 -8.21
N GLU A 27 -0.48 9.39 -9.29
CA GLU A 27 0.29 9.75 -10.48
C GLU A 27 -0.47 10.75 -11.34
N SER A 28 -1.80 10.59 -11.41
CA SER A 28 -2.69 11.47 -12.15
C SER A 28 -4.13 11.44 -11.59
N GLU A 29 -5.02 12.18 -12.23
CA GLU A 29 -6.46 12.07 -11.98
C GLU A 29 -6.98 10.71 -12.49
N GLY A 30 -6.86 9.68 -11.66
CA GLY A 30 -7.31 8.31 -12.00
C GLY A 30 -6.18 7.28 -12.13
N SER A 31 -4.94 7.62 -11.76
CA SER A 31 -3.86 6.64 -11.62
C SER A 31 -3.23 6.73 -10.24
N TRP A 32 -3.13 5.60 -9.58
CA TRP A 32 -2.54 5.44 -8.26
C TRP A 32 -1.58 4.27 -8.25
N ALA A 33 -0.40 4.45 -7.66
CA ALA A 33 0.61 3.40 -7.51
C ALA A 33 0.73 2.94 -6.05
N LEU A 34 0.93 1.63 -5.85
CA LEU A 34 1.34 1.04 -4.57
C LEU A 34 2.88 0.90 -4.55
N LEU A 35 3.53 1.59 -3.63
CA LEU A 35 5.00 1.61 -3.56
C LEU A 35 5.53 0.59 -2.56
N LYS A 36 4.93 0.57 -1.37
CA LYS A 36 5.41 -0.18 -0.21
C LYS A 36 4.26 -0.59 0.69
N VAL A 37 4.39 -1.77 1.29
CA VAL A 37 3.54 -2.27 2.37
C VAL A 37 4.44 -2.76 3.49
N GLN A 38 4.33 -2.15 4.67
CA GLN A 38 5.01 -2.59 5.88
C GLN A 38 3.97 -3.12 6.86
N VAL A 39 4.09 -4.39 7.24
CA VAL A 39 3.31 -4.99 8.33
C VAL A 39 4.14 -4.90 9.61
N HIS A 40 3.63 -4.18 10.61
CA HIS A 40 4.37 -3.88 11.83
C HIS A 40 4.67 -5.15 12.62
N GLY A 41 5.96 -5.40 12.89
CA GLY A 41 6.43 -6.60 13.60
C GLY A 41 6.53 -7.86 12.74
N VAL A 42 6.16 -7.81 11.46
CA VAL A 42 6.15 -8.98 10.57
C VAL A 42 7.14 -8.82 9.43
N GLY A 43 7.05 -7.73 8.65
CA GLY A 43 7.93 -7.55 7.50
C GLY A 43 7.51 -6.43 6.55
N VAL A 44 8.26 -6.30 5.45
CA VAL A 44 8.06 -5.26 4.44
C VAL A 44 8.08 -5.85 3.03
N ALA A 45 7.18 -5.37 2.19
CA ALA A 45 7.22 -5.54 0.74
C ALA A 45 7.42 -4.18 0.08
N GLU A 46 8.46 -4.09 -0.74
CA GLU A 46 8.82 -2.89 -1.51
C GLU A 46 8.80 -3.23 -3.01
N ALA A 47 8.81 -2.21 -3.88
CA ALA A 47 8.80 -2.37 -5.33
C ALA A 47 7.62 -3.22 -5.86
N ILE A 48 6.42 -3.03 -5.29
CA ILE A 48 5.21 -3.83 -5.59
C ILE A 48 4.72 -3.63 -7.04
N GLY A 49 5.01 -2.48 -7.66
CA GLY A 49 4.77 -2.23 -9.09
C GLY A 49 3.29 -2.28 -9.51
N PHE A 50 2.37 -2.11 -8.56
CA PHE A 50 0.93 -2.17 -8.83
C PHE A 50 0.37 -0.77 -9.09
N HIS A 51 -0.42 -0.63 -10.16
CA HIS A 51 -1.15 0.58 -10.50
C HIS A 51 -2.66 0.29 -10.52
N GLY A 52 -3.45 1.13 -9.86
CA GLY A 52 -4.90 1.05 -9.81
C GLY A 52 -5.54 2.36 -10.27
N THR A 53 -6.79 2.27 -10.72
CA THR A 53 -7.52 3.47 -11.21
C THR A 53 -8.09 4.34 -10.08
N SER A 54 -7.96 3.88 -8.84
CA SER A 54 -8.43 4.55 -7.64
C SER A 54 -7.55 4.20 -6.44
N CYS A 55 -7.55 5.07 -5.43
CA CYS A 55 -6.90 4.78 -4.16
C CYS A 55 -7.48 3.51 -3.50
N LEU A 56 -8.78 3.25 -3.65
CA LEU A 56 -9.42 2.07 -3.09
C LEU A 56 -8.84 0.77 -3.65
N GLN A 57 -8.68 0.66 -4.97
CA GLN A 57 -8.06 -0.53 -5.58
C GLN A 57 -6.62 -0.75 -5.10
N VAL A 58 -5.86 0.33 -4.97
CA VAL A 58 -4.48 0.28 -4.45
C VAL A 58 -4.45 -0.19 -2.99
N LEU A 59 -5.37 0.29 -2.14
CA LEU A 59 -5.48 -0.15 -0.76
C LEU A 59 -5.95 -1.61 -0.63
N GLN A 60 -6.88 -2.06 -1.49
CA GLN A 60 -7.28 -3.47 -1.54
C GLN A 60 -6.11 -4.37 -1.94
N ARG A 61 -5.27 -3.95 -2.89
CA ARG A 61 -4.04 -4.69 -3.20
C ARG A 61 -3.05 -4.67 -2.04
N ALA A 62 -2.92 -3.54 -1.34
CA ALA A 62 -2.05 -3.43 -0.17
C ALA A 62 -2.46 -4.38 0.96
N GLU A 63 -3.77 -4.55 1.20
CA GLU A 63 -4.29 -5.54 2.15
C GLU A 63 -3.91 -6.97 1.73
N GLY A 64 -4.07 -7.31 0.45
CA GLY A 64 -3.65 -8.61 -0.08
C GLY A 64 -2.16 -8.88 0.16
N VAL A 65 -1.29 -7.89 -0.11
CA VAL A 65 0.16 -8.00 0.16
C VAL A 65 0.44 -8.14 1.67
N ALA A 66 -0.28 -7.41 2.52
CA ALA A 66 -0.14 -7.54 3.97
C ALA A 66 -0.51 -8.96 4.44
N VAL A 67 -1.60 -9.53 3.93
CA VAL A 67 -2.02 -10.91 4.21
C VAL A 67 -0.96 -11.91 3.73
N GLU A 68 -0.40 -11.72 2.53
CA GLU A 68 0.68 -12.55 2.01
C GLU A 68 1.94 -12.50 2.90
N LEU A 69 2.31 -11.33 3.42
CA LEU A 69 3.44 -11.17 4.35
C LEU A 69 3.19 -11.89 5.68
N ILE A 70 2.00 -11.74 6.26
CA ILE A 70 1.60 -12.39 7.52
C ILE A 70 1.63 -13.91 7.37
N ALA A 71 1.14 -14.43 6.24
CA ALA A 71 1.14 -15.87 5.99
C ALA A 71 2.57 -16.45 5.92
N ARG A 72 3.55 -15.67 5.41
CA ARG A 72 4.96 -16.12 5.32
C ARG A 72 5.68 -16.17 6.67
N GLU A 73 5.27 -15.38 7.65
CA GLU A 73 5.84 -15.41 9.01
C GLU A 73 5.39 -16.66 9.80
N SER A 74 4.25 -17.24 9.45
CA SER A 74 3.68 -18.39 10.16
C SER A 74 4.28 -19.75 9.74
N HIS A 75 5.32 -19.75 8.90
CA HIS A 75 6.02 -20.94 8.38
C HIS A 75 7.50 -20.91 8.77
#